data_AF-A0A6A5YDE8-F1
#
_entry.id   AF-A0A6A5YDE8-F1
#
_cell.length_a   1.000
_cell.length_b   1.000
_cell.length_c   1.000
_cell.angle_alpha   90.00
_cell.angle_beta   90.00
_cell.angle_gamma   90.00
#
_symmetry.space_group_name_H-M   'P 1'
#
loop_
_entity.id
_entity.type
_entity.pdbx_description
1 polymer ?
#
loop_
_entity_poly.entity_id
_entity_poly.type
_entity_poly.pdbx_seq_one_letter_code
_entity_poly.pdbx_strand_id
1 'polypeptide(L)'
;PYTTEAPRPALDGLPFDILTQIVSYLPIKSVLFLRRCNQSLASRINLDQCFWRNRLISGNLVDFLWDLDEAECRQKDLSGTGWDWRGLARDLRAQRFPEAALRRNTNIEDAPLGLLNRCRIVRVVEE
;
A
#
# COMPACT_ATOMS: atom_id res chain seq x y z
N PRO A 1 -27.08 -39.88 -13.58
CA PRO A 1 -26.72 -38.59 -14.22
C PRO A 1 -25.67 -37.86 -13.37
N TYR A 2 -24.39 -38.01 -13.71
CA TYR A 2 -23.31 -37.28 -13.07
C TYR A 2 -23.27 -35.87 -13.66
N THR A 3 -23.70 -34.87 -12.92
CA THR A 3 -23.38 -33.47 -13.22
C THR A 3 -21.87 -33.32 -13.04
N THR A 4 -21.13 -33.40 -14.15
CA THR A 4 -19.75 -32.89 -14.21
C THR A 4 -19.81 -31.38 -14.05
N GLU A 5 -19.84 -30.91 -12.80
CA GLU A 5 -19.60 -29.50 -12.49
C GLU A 5 -18.24 -29.15 -13.11
N ALA A 6 -18.23 -28.15 -14.00
CA ALA A 6 -16.99 -27.61 -14.51
C ALA A 6 -16.11 -27.22 -13.31
N PRO A 7 -14.80 -27.55 -13.33
CA PRO A 7 -13.91 -27.19 -12.24
C PRO A 7 -14.01 -25.68 -12.00
N ARG A 8 -14.26 -25.29 -10.75
CA ARG A 8 -14.36 -23.86 -10.40
C ARG A 8 -13.09 -23.16 -10.86
N PRO A 9 -13.19 -22.02 -11.56
CA PRO A 9 -12.02 -21.30 -12.00
C PRO A 9 -11.17 -20.95 -10.78
N ALA A 10 -9.91 -21.37 -10.81
CA ALA A 10 -8.96 -21.01 -9.78
C ALA A 10 -8.75 -19.48 -9.79
N LEU A 11 -8.36 -18.91 -8.64
CA LEU A 11 -8.21 -17.46 -8.47
C LEU A 11 -7.21 -16.86 -9.48
N ASP A 12 -6.19 -17.64 -9.84
CA ASP A 12 -5.17 -17.30 -10.84
C ASP A 12 -5.65 -17.43 -12.30
N GLY A 13 -6.84 -17.97 -12.55
CA GLY A 13 -7.51 -17.97 -13.85
C GLY A 13 -8.43 -16.76 -14.09
N LEU A 14 -8.65 -15.91 -13.08
CA LEU A 14 -9.50 -14.73 -13.23
C LEU A 14 -8.89 -13.68 -14.17
N PRO A 15 -9.68 -12.83 -14.85
CA PRO A 15 -9.17 -11.68 -15.57
C PRO A 15 -8.38 -10.73 -14.67
N PHE A 16 -7.40 -10.01 -15.24
CA PHE A 16 -6.49 -9.14 -14.48
C PHE A 16 -7.24 -8.05 -13.69
N ASP A 17 -8.24 -7.42 -14.30
CA ASP A 17 -8.99 -6.32 -13.65
C ASP A 17 -9.78 -6.82 -12.45
N ILE A 18 -10.41 -8.00 -12.57
CA ILE A 18 -11.14 -8.64 -11.48
C ILE A 18 -10.20 -9.01 -10.34
N LEU A 19 -9.05 -9.61 -10.66
CA LEU A 19 -8.03 -9.94 -9.66
C LEU A 19 -7.53 -8.68 -8.94
N THR A 20 -7.26 -7.60 -9.70
CA THR A 20 -6.80 -6.32 -9.16
C THR A 20 -7.84 -5.69 -8.24
N GLN A 21 -9.11 -5.73 -8.65
CA GLN A 21 -10.22 -5.24 -7.84
C GLN A 21 -10.37 -6.06 -6.55
N ILE A 22 -10.36 -7.39 -6.60
CA ILE A 22 -10.39 -8.25 -5.40
C ILE A 22 -9.23 -7.90 -4.48
N VAL A 23 -8.01 -7.84 -5.01
CA VAL A 23 -6.80 -7.49 -4.25
C VAL A 23 -6.96 -6.13 -3.59
N SER A 24 -7.56 -5.15 -4.26
CA SER A 24 -7.76 -3.79 -3.73
C SER A 24 -8.55 -3.76 -2.40
N TYR A 25 -9.47 -4.71 -2.19
CA TYR A 25 -10.25 -4.83 -0.94
C TYR A 25 -9.59 -5.71 0.12
N LEU A 26 -8.58 -6.50 -0.24
CA LEU A 26 -7.94 -7.40 0.72
C LEU A 26 -6.96 -6.66 1.65
N PRO A 27 -6.91 -7.03 2.94
CA PRO A 27 -5.87 -6.57 3.85
C PRO A 27 -4.48 -6.91 3.32
N ILE A 28 -3.50 -6.03 3.59
CA ILE A 28 -2.16 -6.18 3.00
C ILE A 28 -1.51 -7.53 3.35
N LYS A 29 -1.75 -8.03 4.57
CA LYS A 29 -1.23 -9.34 5.01
C LYS A 29 -1.74 -10.47 4.11
N SER A 30 -3.02 -10.45 3.75
CA SER A 30 -3.64 -11.43 2.85
C SER A 30 -3.08 -11.32 1.44
N VAL A 31 -2.88 -10.11 0.91
CA VAL A 31 -2.27 -9.89 -0.41
C VAL A 31 -0.85 -10.44 -0.47
N LEU A 32 -0.03 -10.16 0.54
CA LEU A 32 1.34 -10.69 0.63
C LEU A 32 1.35 -12.22 0.76
N PHE A 33 0.41 -12.78 1.52
CA PHE A 33 0.27 -14.23 1.65
C PHE A 33 -0.12 -14.89 0.33
N LEU A 34 -1.10 -14.34 -0.40
CA LEU A 34 -1.50 -14.82 -1.73
C LEU A 34 -0.32 -14.87 -2.70
N ARG A 35 0.52 -13.83 -2.70
CA ARG A 35 1.74 -13.80 -3.51
C ARG A 35 2.78 -14.85 -3.09
N ARG A 36 2.86 -15.23 -1.81
CA ARG A 36 3.80 -16.26 -1.34
C ARG A 36 3.32 -17.67 -1.64
N CYS A 37 2.01 -17.89 -1.67
CA CYS A 37 1.43 -19.22 -1.84
C CYS A 37 1.30 -19.67 -3.30
N ASN A 38 1.27 -18.74 -4.27
CA ASN A 38 1.12 -19.09 -5.68
C ASN A 38 1.98 -18.17 -6.56
N GLN A 39 2.89 -18.76 -7.33
CA GLN A 39 3.81 -18.03 -8.23
C GLN A 39 3.07 -17.32 -9.37
N SER A 40 1.97 -17.89 -9.88
CA SER A 40 1.10 -17.25 -10.87
C SER A 40 0.44 -16.00 -10.29
N LEU A 41 -0.09 -16.06 -9.07
CA LEU A 41 -0.59 -14.87 -8.39
C LEU A 41 0.53 -13.88 -8.07
N ALA A 42 1.74 -14.36 -7.76
CA ALA A 42 2.88 -13.50 -7.47
C ALA A 42 3.30 -12.62 -8.63
N SER A 43 3.20 -13.12 -9.87
CA SER A 43 3.52 -12.37 -11.09
C SER A 43 2.38 -11.45 -11.53
N ARG A 44 1.13 -11.79 -11.19
CA ARG A 44 -0.06 -11.02 -11.58
C ARG A 44 -0.43 -9.92 -10.59
N ILE A 45 -0.17 -10.12 -9.30
CA ILE A 45 -0.45 -9.12 -8.26
C ILE A 45 0.73 -8.16 -8.16
N ASN A 46 0.66 -7.04 -8.86
CA ASN A 46 1.70 -6.02 -8.81
C ASN A 46 1.64 -5.21 -7.51
N LEU A 47 2.77 -5.11 -6.81
CA LEU A 47 2.95 -4.28 -5.61
C LEU A 47 3.73 -3.02 -6.01
N ASP A 48 3.16 -2.26 -6.93
CA ASP A 48 3.73 -1.04 -7.49
C ASP A 48 3.59 0.16 -6.52
N GLN A 49 4.13 1.31 -6.91
CA GLN A 49 4.05 2.52 -6.10
C GLN A 49 2.60 2.95 -5.81
N CYS A 50 1.71 2.82 -6.80
CA CYS A 50 0.28 3.07 -6.65
C CYS A 50 -0.36 2.18 -5.57
N PHE A 51 -0.01 0.89 -5.53
CA PHE A 51 -0.47 -0.05 -4.51
C PHE A 51 -0.07 0.43 -3.11
N TRP A 52 1.21 0.76 -2.89
CA TRP A 52 1.70 1.21 -1.58
C TRP A 52 1.09 2.54 -1.15
N ARG A 53 0.99 3.51 -2.08
CA ARG A 53 0.31 4.79 -1.84
C ARG A 53 -1.14 4.58 -1.40
N ASN A 54 -1.92 3.83 -2.17
CA ASN A 54 -3.33 3.59 -1.85
C ASN A 54 -3.50 2.87 -0.51
N ARG A 55 -2.57 1.96 -0.17
CA ARG A 55 -2.58 1.27 1.12
C ARG A 55 -2.24 2.18 2.30
N LEU A 56 -1.30 3.10 2.13
CA LEU A 56 -1.00 4.13 3.14
C LEU A 56 -2.18 5.07 3.34
N ILE A 57 -2.79 5.57 2.25
CA ILE A 57 -3.96 6.47 2.30
C ILE A 57 -5.14 5.80 3.01
N SER A 58 -5.40 4.53 2.71
CA SER A 58 -6.52 3.79 3.33
C SER A 58 -6.35 3.50 4.83
N GLY A 59 -5.20 3.85 5.44
CA GLY A 59 -4.90 3.58 6.85
C GLY A 59 -4.71 2.10 7.23
N ASN A 60 -4.85 1.18 6.27
CA ASN A 60 -4.73 -0.26 6.51
C ASN A 60 -3.30 -0.77 6.72
N LEU A 61 -2.30 0.10 6.51
CA LEU A 61 -0.89 -0.27 6.58
C LEU A 61 -0.17 0.26 7.82
N VAL A 62 -0.59 1.43 8.29
CA VAL A 62 0.00 2.16 9.40
C VAL A 62 -1.15 2.79 10.17
N ASP A 63 -1.45 2.27 11.35
CA ASP A 63 -2.69 2.55 12.08
C ASP A 63 -2.88 4.03 12.45
N PHE A 64 -1.78 4.80 12.55
CA PHE A 64 -1.82 6.23 12.86
C PHE A 64 -2.03 7.14 11.64
N LEU A 65 -2.01 6.61 10.42
CA LEU A 65 -2.20 7.37 9.18
C LEU A 65 -3.65 7.24 8.69
N TRP A 66 -4.54 8.07 9.20
CA TRP A 66 -5.98 7.98 8.92
C TRP A 66 -6.57 9.17 8.13
N ASP A 67 -5.79 10.22 7.85
CA ASP A 67 -6.26 11.46 7.21
C ASP A 67 -5.38 11.95 6.05
N LEU A 68 -4.71 11.03 5.35
CA LEU A 68 -3.95 11.42 4.16
C LEU A 68 -4.89 11.89 3.05
N ASP A 69 -4.65 13.11 2.55
CA ASP A 69 -5.37 13.62 1.39
C ASP A 69 -4.91 12.86 0.13
N GLU A 70 -5.86 12.14 -0.46
CA GLU A 70 -5.63 11.36 -1.67
C GLU A 70 -5.22 12.23 -2.86
N ALA A 71 -5.82 13.42 -3.00
CA ALA A 71 -5.52 14.34 -4.09
C ALA A 71 -4.09 14.89 -3.96
N GLU A 72 -3.68 15.25 -2.74
CA GLU A 72 -2.32 15.70 -2.45
C GLU A 72 -1.29 14.60 -2.77
N CYS A 73 -1.56 13.36 -2.33
CA CYS A 73 -0.68 12.22 -2.59
C CYS A 73 -0.58 11.90 -4.10
N ARG A 74 -1.68 11.99 -4.85
CA ARG A 74 -1.70 11.78 -6.31
C ARG A 74 -0.99 12.90 -7.07
N GLN A 75 -1.12 14.14 -6.62
CA GLN A 75 -0.44 15.29 -7.22
C GLN A 75 1.08 15.14 -7.11
N LYS A 76 1.57 14.55 -6.02
CA LYS A 76 3.00 14.28 -5.84
C LYS A 76 3.54 13.24 -6.82
N ASP A 77 2.78 12.22 -7.17
CA ASP A 77 3.20 11.28 -8.22
C ASP A 77 3.33 11.96 -9.59
N LEU A 78 2.46 12.93 -9.88
CA LEU A 78 2.52 13.71 -11.11
C LEU A 78 3.67 14.73 -11.13
N SER A 79 4.15 15.15 -9.96
CA SER A 79 5.25 16.12 -9.83
C SER A 79 6.61 15.57 -10.28
N GLY A 80 6.71 14.27 -10.59
CA GLY A 80 7.93 13.66 -11.11
C GLY A 80 9.06 13.50 -10.09
N THR A 81 8.80 13.75 -8.81
CA THR A 81 9.77 13.69 -7.71
C THR A 81 10.23 12.26 -7.35
N GLY A 82 9.69 11.22 -8.03
CA GLY A 82 10.18 9.85 -7.89
C GLY A 82 9.96 9.24 -6.52
N TRP A 83 8.83 9.56 -5.89
CA TRP A 83 8.58 9.21 -4.50
C TRP A 83 8.46 7.68 -4.30
N ASP A 84 9.28 7.13 -3.40
CA ASP A 84 9.24 5.70 -3.06
C ASP A 84 8.23 5.42 -1.93
N TRP A 85 6.96 5.29 -2.30
CA TRP A 85 5.87 4.89 -1.39
C TRP A 85 6.11 3.53 -0.74
N ARG A 86 6.77 2.60 -1.43
CA ARG A 86 7.14 1.29 -0.87
C ARG A 86 8.17 1.45 0.24
N GLY A 87 9.23 2.22 -0.01
CA GLY A 87 10.27 2.53 0.98
C GLY A 87 9.68 3.24 2.19
N LEU A 88 8.83 4.24 1.96
CA LEU A 88 8.12 4.97 3.01
C LEU A 88 7.26 4.04 3.87
N ALA A 89 6.45 3.18 3.25
CA ALA A 89 5.61 2.21 3.95
C ALA A 89 6.44 1.24 4.81
N ARG A 90 7.56 0.75 4.28
CA ARG A 90 8.47 -0.12 5.02
C ARG A 90 9.05 0.59 6.22
N ASP A 91 9.51 1.83 6.03
CA ASP A 91 10.25 2.56 7.05
C ASP A 91 9.30 3.07 8.16
N LEU A 92 8.10 3.53 7.82
CA LEU A 92 7.05 3.89 8.79
C LEU A 92 6.62 2.69 9.63
N ARG A 93 6.57 1.49 9.03
CA ARG A 93 6.25 0.27 9.75
C ARG A 93 7.40 -0.23 10.64
N ALA A 94 8.65 0.13 10.30
CA ALA A 94 9.85 -0.36 10.97
C ALA A 94 10.37 0.58 12.09
N GLN A 95 9.90 1.82 12.19
CA GLN A 95 10.47 2.84 13.09
C GLN A 95 9.44 3.40 14.08
N ARG A 96 9.89 3.57 15.34
CA ARG A 96 9.30 4.44 16.39
C ARG A 96 9.37 5.94 16.06
N PHE A 97 10.07 6.33 14.97
CA PHE A 97 10.34 7.73 14.62
C PHE A 97 9.95 8.03 13.16
N PRO A 98 8.73 8.53 12.92
CA PRO A 98 8.19 8.75 11.57
C PRO A 98 8.99 9.77 10.72
N GLU A 99 9.68 10.72 11.35
CA GLU A 99 10.51 11.72 10.64
C GLU A 99 11.75 11.11 9.97
N ALA A 100 12.35 10.08 10.57
CA ALA A 100 13.49 9.39 9.99
C ALA A 100 13.09 8.60 8.74
N ALA A 101 11.87 8.07 8.70
CA ALA A 101 11.30 7.44 7.52
C ALA A 101 11.06 8.46 6.40
N LEU A 102 10.52 9.63 6.71
CA LEU A 102 10.30 10.69 5.73
C LEU A 102 11.60 11.18 5.09
N ARG A 103 12.63 11.49 5.90
CA ARG A 103 13.92 11.99 5.40
C ARG A 103 14.66 11.02 4.47
N ARG A 104 14.42 9.71 4.60
CA ARG A 104 15.06 8.69 3.75
C ARG A 104 14.37 8.50 2.41
N ASN A 105 13.06 8.77 2.36
CA ASN A 105 12.24 8.46 1.19
C ASN A 105 11.86 9.71 0.38
N THR A 106 12.02 10.91 0.95
CA THR A 106 11.74 12.18 0.28
C THR A 106 12.39 13.36 1.02
N ASN A 107 12.41 14.54 0.39
CA ASN A 107 12.60 15.79 1.11
C ASN A 107 11.38 16.03 1.99
N ILE A 108 11.60 16.36 3.26
CA ILE A 108 10.51 16.68 4.21
C ILE A 108 9.62 17.81 3.69
N GLU A 109 10.19 18.79 3.02
CA GLU A 109 9.46 19.94 2.45
C GLU A 109 8.52 19.53 1.32
N ASP A 110 8.78 18.38 0.69
CA ASP A 110 7.97 17.82 -0.38
C ASP A 110 6.91 16.83 0.13
N ALA A 111 6.89 16.50 1.42
CA ALA A 111 5.92 15.58 1.98
C ALA A 111 4.52 16.23 2.15
N PRO A 112 3.43 15.49 1.89
CA PRO A 112 2.06 15.91 2.13
C PRO A 112 1.87 16.38 3.56
N LEU A 113 1.11 17.46 3.71
CA LEU A 113 0.92 18.09 5.00
C LEU A 113 0.26 17.13 6.00
N GLY A 114 -0.73 16.34 5.57
CA GLY A 114 -1.36 15.31 6.40
C GLY A 114 -0.35 14.30 6.93
N LEU A 115 0.55 13.84 6.06
CA LEU A 115 1.61 12.88 6.43
C LEU A 115 2.56 13.47 7.47
N LEU A 116 3.01 14.71 7.27
CA LEU A 116 3.88 15.42 8.21
C LEU A 116 3.22 15.62 9.57
N ASN A 117 1.96 16.03 9.58
CA ASN A 117 1.22 16.27 10.81
C ASN A 117 1.04 14.99 11.62
N ARG A 118 0.70 13.87 10.98
CA ARG A 118 0.56 12.58 11.69
C ARG A 118 1.88 12.06 12.23
N CYS A 119 2.95 12.19 11.44
CA CYS A 119 4.30 11.87 11.90
C CYS A 119 4.69 12.66 13.17
N ARG A 120 4.30 13.94 13.26
CA ARG A 120 4.52 14.78 14.45
C ARG A 120 3.65 14.38 15.64
N ILE A 121 2.37 14.10 15.41
CA ILE A 121 1.42 13.70 16.47
C ILE A 121 1.87 12.41 17.14
N VAL A 122 2.24 11.38 16.36
CA VAL A 122 2.70 10.10 16.90
C VAL A 122 3.94 10.28 17.76
N ARG A 123 4.89 11.13 17.34
CA ARG A 123 6.05 11.45 18.17
C ARG A 123 5.66 11.99 19.54
N VAL A 124 4.74 12.94 19.59
CA VAL A 124 4.28 13.56 20.86
C VAL A 124 3.52 12.56 21.74
N VAL A 125 2.82 11.60 21.15
CA VAL A 125 2.06 10.58 21.91
C VAL A 125 2.96 9.46 22.43
N GLU A 126 4.06 9.15 21.74
CA GLU A 126 5.00 8.09 22.12
C GLU A 126 6.18 8.56 22.99
N GLU A 127 6.35 9.88 23.17
CA GLU A 127 7.26 10.54 24.12
C GLU A 127 6.60 10.73 25.50
#